data_AF-A0A939KVP8-F1
#
_entry.id   AF-A0A939KVP8-F1
#
_cell.length_a   1.000
_cell.length_b   1.000
_cell.length_c   1.000
_cell.angle_alpha   90.00
_cell.angle_beta   90.00
_cell.angle_gamma   90.00
#
_symmetry.space_group_name_H-M   'P 1'
#
loop_
_entity.id
_entity.type
_entity.pdbx_description
1 polymer ?
#
loop_
_entity_poly.entity_id
_entity_poly.type
_entity_poly.pdbx_seq_one_letter_code
_entity_poly.pdbx_strand_id
1 'polypeptide(L)'
;MDRIDYYRQCVKKFLTEYSNYGFQQPDMETQLIFDTVNDHYLLLRTGWDDTRRVHCCIFHFDIKDGKIWLQENNTDIEIDEDLEEMGISKKELVVGFHHPSMRQYSKYAVS
;
A
#
# COMPACT_ATOMS: atom_id res chain seq x y z
N MET A 1 -2.28 18.95 9.37
CA MET A 1 -1.38 19.05 8.22
C MET A 1 -0.21 18.09 8.43
N ASP A 2 0.55 18.27 9.51
CA ASP A 2 1.77 17.51 9.82
C ASP A 2 1.59 15.98 9.81
N ARG A 3 0.54 15.43 10.43
CA ARG A 3 0.34 13.96 10.48
C ARG A 3 -0.02 13.35 9.12
N ILE A 4 -0.80 14.07 8.30
CA ILE A 4 -1.14 13.61 6.95
C ILE A 4 0.10 13.66 6.06
N ASP A 5 0.87 14.75 6.12
CA ASP A 5 2.11 14.86 5.36
C ASP A 5 3.13 13.79 5.80
N TYR A 6 3.15 13.43 7.08
CA TYR A 6 3.91 12.30 7.58
C TYR A 6 3.45 10.96 6.98
N TYR A 7 2.13 10.68 6.97
CA TYR A 7 1.61 9.47 6.32
C TYR A 7 1.99 9.39 4.84
N ARG A 8 1.89 10.51 4.11
CA ARG A 8 2.30 10.58 2.70
C ARG A 8 3.77 10.19 2.53
N GLN A 9 4.64 10.65 3.42
CA GLN A 9 6.06 10.30 3.41
C GLN A 9 6.26 8.82 3.72
N CYS A 10 5.61 8.28 4.76
CA CYS A 10 5.71 6.87 5.14
C CYS A 10 5.22 5.94 4.03
N VAL A 11 4.03 6.18 3.47
CA VAL A 11 3.45 5.36 2.40
C VAL A 11 4.32 5.39 1.14
N LYS A 12 4.81 6.57 0.74
CA LYS A 12 5.73 6.68 -0.41
C LYS A 12 7.04 5.96 -0.14
N LYS A 13 7.60 6.09 1.06
CA LYS A 13 8.84 5.41 1.46
C LYS A 13 8.64 3.89 1.39
N PHE A 14 7.61 3.38 2.05
CA PHE A 14 7.22 1.96 2.03
C PHE A 14 7.13 1.44 0.58
N LEU A 15 6.31 2.07 -0.27
CA LEU A 15 6.13 1.61 -1.65
C LEU A 15 7.43 1.69 -2.47
N THR A 16 8.25 2.72 -2.25
CA THR A 16 9.54 2.87 -2.92
C THR A 16 10.51 1.77 -2.49
N GLU A 17 10.58 1.46 -1.20
CA GLU A 17 11.39 0.34 -0.69
C GLU A 17 10.93 -0.97 -1.32
N TYR A 18 9.63 -1.26 -1.29
CA TYR A 18 9.01 -2.44 -1.91
C TYR A 18 9.17 -2.53 -3.43
N SER A 19 9.27 -1.40 -4.13
CA SER A 19 9.52 -1.38 -5.57
C SER A 19 10.89 -1.94 -5.97
N ASN A 20 11.86 -1.88 -5.03
CA ASN A 20 13.20 -2.40 -5.25
C ASN A 20 13.34 -3.89 -4.90
N TYR A 21 12.32 -4.50 -4.28
CA TYR A 21 12.30 -5.93 -3.98
C TYR A 21 11.82 -6.74 -5.19
N GLY A 22 12.65 -7.70 -5.61
CA GLY A 22 12.36 -8.64 -6.68
C GLY A 22 13.43 -8.66 -7.77
N PHE A 23 13.40 -9.70 -8.61
CA PHE A 23 14.28 -9.79 -9.77
C PHE A 23 13.75 -8.88 -10.88
N GLN A 24 14.62 -8.02 -11.40
CA GLN A 24 14.35 -7.28 -12.63
C GLN A 24 14.22 -8.29 -13.77
N GLN A 25 13.02 -8.42 -14.33
CA GLN A 25 12.80 -9.17 -15.55
C GLN A 25 12.72 -8.20 -16.73
N PRO A 26 13.36 -8.49 -17.89
CA PRO A 26 13.44 -7.55 -19.00
C PRO A 26 12.07 -7.06 -19.50
N ASP A 27 11.06 -7.94 -19.48
CA ASP A 27 9.72 -7.66 -19.99
C ASP A 27 8.72 -7.28 -18.87
N MET A 28 9.20 -7.02 -17.65
CA MET A 28 8.39 -6.57 -16.53
C MET A 28 8.86 -5.24 -15.98
N GLU A 29 7.90 -4.35 -15.74
CA GLU A 29 8.11 -3.06 -15.11
C GLU A 29 7.40 -3.02 -13.75
N THR A 30 8.08 -2.48 -12.74
CA THR A 30 7.48 -2.10 -11.47
C THR A 30 7.25 -0.59 -11.49
N GLN A 31 6.00 -0.16 -11.37
CA GLN A 31 5.57 1.23 -11.51
C GLN A 31 5.10 1.78 -10.16
N LEU A 32 5.66 2.92 -9.76
CA LEU A 32 5.19 3.70 -8.62
C LEU A 32 4.22 4.77 -9.12
N ILE A 33 2.98 4.73 -8.63
CA ILE A 33 1.95 5.72 -8.99
C ILE A 33 1.55 6.46 -7.72
N PHE A 34 1.91 7.73 -7.66
CA PHE A 34 1.60 8.61 -6.52
C PHE A 34 0.73 9.78 -6.97
N ASP A 35 -0.55 9.72 -6.66
CA ASP A 35 -1.45 10.86 -6.74
C ASP A 35 -1.49 11.55 -5.37
N THR A 36 -0.68 12.59 -5.21
CA THR A 36 -0.67 13.38 -3.96
C THR A 36 -1.80 14.39 -3.85
N VAL A 37 -2.56 14.62 -4.92
CA VAL A 37 -3.69 15.54 -4.90
C VAL A 37 -4.92 14.84 -4.34
N ASN A 38 -5.13 13.58 -4.75
CA ASN A 38 -6.26 12.76 -4.32
C ASN A 38 -5.88 11.70 -3.26
N ASP A 39 -4.61 11.66 -2.85
CA ASP A 39 -4.08 10.77 -1.82
C ASP A 39 -4.25 9.26 -2.17
N HIS A 40 -3.88 8.89 -3.40
CA HIS A 40 -3.83 7.50 -3.89
C HIS A 40 -2.39 7.08 -4.22
N TYR A 41 -1.95 5.94 -3.69
CA TYR A 41 -0.58 5.46 -3.81
C TYR A 41 -0.55 3.97 -4.16
N LEU A 42 -0.03 3.64 -5.34
CA LEU A 42 -0.01 2.28 -5.86
C LEU A 42 1.42 1.84 -6.21
N LEU A 43 1.68 0.57 -5.99
CA LEU A 43 2.78 -0.18 -6.61
C LEU A 43 2.18 -1.17 -7.59
N LEU A 44 2.36 -0.92 -8.89
CA LEU A 44 1.89 -1.80 -9.96
C LEU A 44 3.05 -2.62 -10.53
N ARG A 45 2.73 -3.81 -11.01
CA ARG A 45 3.59 -4.59 -11.89
C ARG A 45 2.90 -4.78 -13.24
N THR A 46 3.60 -4.37 -14.29
CA THR A 46 3.08 -4.28 -15.64
C THR A 46 4.12 -4.89 -16.58
N GLY A 47 3.75 -5.92 -17.34
CA GLY A 47 4.70 -6.59 -18.23
C GLY A 47 4.20 -7.89 -18.82
N TRP A 48 5.13 -8.72 -19.25
CA TRP A 48 4.88 -10.07 -19.71
C TRP A 48 5.79 -11.03 -18.95
N ASP A 49 5.20 -12.16 -18.56
CA ASP A 49 5.91 -13.32 -18.06
C ASP A 49 5.75 -14.41 -19.12
N ASP A 50 6.73 -14.48 -20.02
CA ASP A 50 6.65 -15.23 -21.28
C ASP A 50 5.38 -14.85 -22.08
N THR A 51 4.44 -15.77 -22.24
CA THR A 51 3.19 -15.55 -22.99
C THR A 51 2.06 -14.96 -22.14
N ARG A 52 2.28 -14.82 -20.83
CA ARG A 52 1.26 -14.35 -19.88
C ARG A 52 1.37 -12.85 -19.65
N ARG A 53 0.29 -12.12 -19.90
CA ARG A 53 0.18 -10.71 -19.53
C ARG A 53 0.20 -10.58 -18.00
N VAL A 54 1.07 -9.71 -17.50
CA VAL A 54 1.07 -9.28 -16.09
C VAL A 54 0.61 -7.83 -16.01
N HIS A 55 -0.48 -7.61 -15.29
CA HIS A 55 -0.96 -6.30 -14.89
C HIS A 55 -1.62 -6.45 -13.52
N CYS A 56 -0.85 -6.19 -12.47
CA CYS A 56 -1.24 -6.51 -11.09
C CYS A 56 -0.89 -5.34 -10.17
N CYS A 57 -1.81 -5.01 -9.26
CA CYS A 57 -1.53 -4.11 -8.16
C CYS A 57 -0.94 -4.90 -6.99
N ILE A 58 0.33 -4.64 -6.66
CA ILE A 58 1.00 -5.30 -5.55
C ILE A 58 0.50 -4.72 -4.23
N PHE A 59 0.53 -3.39 -4.13
CA PHE A 59 0.02 -2.64 -2.98
C PHE A 59 -0.78 -1.43 -3.47
N HIS A 60 -1.88 -1.14 -2.78
CA HIS A 60 -2.63 0.10 -2.95
C HIS A 60 -2.97 0.67 -1.57
N PHE A 61 -2.50 1.89 -1.32
CA PHE A 61 -2.85 2.70 -0.17
C PHE A 61 -3.61 3.95 -0.58
N ASP A 62 -4.59 4.34 0.24
CA ASP A 62 -5.15 5.68 0.25
C ASP A 62 -4.85 6.40 1.56
N ILE A 63 -4.91 7.72 1.57
CA ILE A 63 -5.04 8.51 2.81
C ILE A 63 -6.41 9.20 2.80
N LYS A 64 -7.30 8.77 3.69
CA LYS A 64 -8.70 9.21 3.73
C LYS A 64 -9.14 9.42 5.17
N ASP A 65 -9.93 10.47 5.40
CA ASP A 65 -10.50 10.81 6.71
C ASP A 65 -9.46 10.83 7.85
N GLY A 66 -8.24 11.25 7.54
CA GLY A 66 -7.15 11.34 8.52
C GLY A 66 -6.43 10.02 8.81
N LYS A 67 -6.61 8.98 7.99
CA LYS A 67 -6.03 7.63 8.19
C LYS A 67 -5.47 7.04 6.91
N ILE A 68 -4.60 6.04 7.09
CA ILE A 68 -4.08 5.22 6.00
C ILE A 68 -5.05 4.07 5.75
N TRP A 69 -5.40 3.83 4.50
CA TRP A 69 -6.27 2.75 4.08
C TRP A 69 -5.48 1.79 3.20
N LEU A 70 -5.31 0.55 3.62
CA LEU A 70 -4.76 -0.52 2.79
C LEU A 70 -5.88 -1.10 1.92
N GLN A 71 -5.92 -0.71 0.65
CA GLN A 71 -6.95 -1.14 -0.29
C GLN A 71 -6.60 -2.48 -0.94
N GLU A 72 -5.32 -2.77 -1.14
CA GLU A 72 -4.85 -4.02 -1.73
C GLU A 72 -3.48 -4.40 -1.17
N ASN A 73 -3.30 -5.69 -0.90
CA ASN A 73 -2.01 -6.30 -0.58
C ASN A 73 -1.97 -7.69 -1.22
N ASN A 74 -1.42 -7.77 -2.43
CA ASN A 74 -1.25 -9.02 -3.17
C ASN A 74 0.11 -9.69 -2.87
N THR A 75 0.55 -9.63 -1.62
CA THR A 75 1.77 -10.26 -1.13
C THR A 75 1.49 -11.02 0.16
N ASP A 76 2.42 -11.88 0.57
CA ASP A 76 2.35 -12.58 1.86
C ASP A 76 2.90 -11.73 3.03
N ILE A 77 3.10 -10.42 2.81
CA ILE A 77 3.74 -9.52 3.77
C ILE A 77 2.70 -8.96 4.75
N GLU A 78 2.97 -9.13 6.04
CA GLU A 78 2.28 -8.40 7.10
C GLU A 78 2.90 -7.00 7.25
N ILE A 79 2.19 -5.97 6.82
CA ILE A 79 2.73 -4.60 6.75
C ILE A 79 2.72 -3.88 8.11
N ASP A 80 2.21 -4.49 9.16
CA ASP A 80 2.00 -3.82 10.44
C ASP A 80 3.28 -3.55 11.20
N GLU A 81 4.27 -4.44 11.12
CA GLU A 81 5.59 -4.22 11.70
C GLU A 81 6.29 -3.04 11.03
N ASP A 82 6.34 -3.01 9.69
CA ASP A 82 6.94 -1.91 8.91
C ASP A 82 6.30 -0.56 9.26
N LEU A 83 4.97 -0.52 9.36
CA LEU A 83 4.24 0.70 9.71
C LEU A 83 4.49 1.11 11.17
N GLU A 84 4.56 0.17 12.10
CA GLU A 84 4.88 0.44 13.51
C GLU A 84 6.31 0.97 13.67
N GLU A 85 7.29 0.46 12.93
CA GLU A 85 8.65 1.00 12.87
C GLU A 85 8.69 2.43 12.32
N MET A 86 7.78 2.76 11.40
CA MET A 86 7.53 4.12 10.93
C MET A 86 6.64 4.94 11.88
N GLY A 87 6.37 4.48 13.10
CA GLY A 87 5.60 5.22 14.10
C GLY A 87 4.12 5.39 13.76
N ILE A 88 3.56 4.51 12.91
CA ILE A 88 2.14 4.44 12.57
C ILE A 88 1.53 3.30 13.37
N SER A 89 0.61 3.63 14.28
CA SER A 89 -0.07 2.62 15.07
C SER A 89 -1.13 1.87 14.25
N LYS A 90 -1.44 0.63 14.66
CA LYS A 90 -2.56 -0.15 14.09
C LYS A 90 -3.91 0.59 14.10
N LYS A 91 -4.11 1.61 14.95
CA LYS A 91 -5.34 2.42 15.01
C LYS A 91 -5.41 3.56 14.00
N GLU A 92 -4.33 3.77 13.26
CA GLU A 92 -4.22 4.75 12.17
C GLU A 92 -4.32 4.08 10.79
N LEU A 93 -4.30 2.74 10.75
CA LEU A 93 -4.48 1.93 9.55
C LEU A 93 -5.88 1.32 9.50
N VAL A 94 -6.53 1.40 8.35
CA VAL A 94 -7.77 0.70 8.03
C VAL A 94 -7.49 -0.35 6.96
N VAL A 95 -7.95 -1.59 7.17
CA VAL A 95 -7.90 -2.63 6.13
C VAL A 95 -9.12 -2.45 5.22
N GLY A 96 -8.91 -1.76 4.11
CA GLY A 96 -9.94 -1.32 3.16
C GLY A 96 -10.64 -2.48 2.46
N PHE A 97 -9.89 -3.51 2.07
CA PHE A 97 -10.42 -4.72 1.43
C PHE A 97 -11.23 -5.63 2.36
N HIS A 98 -11.19 -5.43 3.68
CA HIS A 98 -12.15 -6.07 4.57
C HIS A 98 -13.51 -5.38 4.45
N HIS A 99 -14.57 -6.20 4.32
CA HIS A 99 -15.94 -5.69 4.38
C HIS A 99 -16.15 -4.85 5.65
N PRO A 100 -16.87 -3.71 5.60
CA PRO A 100 -17.02 -2.81 6.74
C PRO A 100 -17.46 -3.50 8.04
N SER A 101 -18.39 -4.47 7.97
CA SER A 101 -18.85 -5.22 9.15
C SER A 101 -17.78 -6.11 9.79
N MET A 102 -16.72 -6.44 9.07
CA MET A 102 -15.63 -7.31 9.54
C MET A 102 -14.52 -6.53 10.24
N ARG A 103 -14.37 -5.24 9.95
CA ARG A 103 -13.25 -4.42 10.44
C ARG A 103 -13.23 -4.29 11.97
N GLN A 104 -14.40 -4.33 12.60
CA GLN A 104 -14.53 -4.34 14.08
C GLN A 104 -13.87 -5.55 14.76
N TYR A 105 -13.71 -6.66 14.04
CA TYR A 105 -13.07 -7.87 14.55
C TYR A 105 -11.56 -7.91 14.27
N SER A 106 -11.01 -6.88 13.63
CA SER A 106 -9.58 -6.77 13.35
C SER A 106 -8.85 -5.96 14.43
N LYS A 107 -7.51 -6.11 14.50
CA LYS A 107 -6.65 -5.28 15.36
C LYS A 107 -6.58 -3.80 14.93
N TYR A 108 -6.98 -3.52 13.68
CA TYR A 108 -6.86 -2.23 13.00
C TYR A 108 -8.02 -1.26 13.30
N ALA A 109 -8.03 -0.10 12.64
CA ALA A 109 -9.16 0.82 12.66
C ALA A 109 -10.34 0.35 11.79
N VAL A 110 -11.54 0.81 12.14
CA VAL A 110 -12.80 0.47 11.45
C VAL A 110 -13.08 1.41 10.27
N SER A 111 -12.68 2.67 10.41
CA SER A 111 -12.82 3.79 9.48
C SER A 111 -11.70 4.79 9.71
#